data_AF-A0A5C0VFF9-F1
#
_entry.id   AF-A0A5C0VFF9-F1
#
_cell.length_a   1.000
_cell.length_b   1.000
_cell.length_c   1.000
_cell.angle_alpha   90.00
_cell.angle_beta   90.00
_cell.angle_gamma   90.00
#
_symmetry.space_group_name_H-M   'P 1'
#
loop_
_entity.id
_entity.type
_entity.pdbx_description
1 polymer ?
#
loop_
_entity_poly.entity_id
_entity_poly.type
_entity_poly.pdbx_seq_one_letter_code
_entity_poly.pdbx_strand_id
1 'polypeptide(L)'
;MKYDLTNETYLPETISNFPGAPKMTFGNMISASLFYNIIPLTASFLLYYPIVYLAKKLFKKQNILSLILTGLTLTATTPILYFAFSEWKHNDYYLKTAEIIAWTLCFIVSISTYVLLNKNERKYQTESIKLNE
;
A
#
# COMPACT_ATOMS: atom_id res chain seq x y z
N MET A 1 18.90 24.15 12.97
CA MET A 1 19.43 23.12 12.05
C MET A 1 18.27 22.29 11.55
N LYS A 2 17.99 22.29 10.24
CA LYS A 2 17.01 21.38 9.64
C LYS A 2 17.71 20.02 9.52
N TYR A 3 17.25 19.03 10.28
CA TYR A 3 17.74 17.66 10.13
C TYR A 3 17.23 17.12 8.79
N ASP A 4 18.11 17.11 7.78
CA ASP A 4 17.92 16.34 6.56
C ASP A 4 18.19 14.87 6.92
N LEU A 5 17.14 14.20 7.44
CA LEU A 5 17.18 12.80 7.86
C LEU A 5 17.47 11.85 6.69
N THR A 6 17.31 12.32 5.46
CA THR A 6 17.39 11.53 4.25
C THR A 6 18.80 11.54 3.64
N ASN A 7 19.64 12.53 3.98
CA ASN A 7 21.04 12.63 3.52
C ASN A 7 21.16 12.43 1.99
N GLU A 8 20.15 12.87 1.24
CA GLU A 8 20.06 12.59 -0.19
C GLU A 8 20.97 13.56 -0.93
N THR A 9 22.02 13.03 -1.56
CA THR A 9 22.81 13.78 -2.53
C THR A 9 21.94 13.92 -3.79
N TYR A 10 21.14 14.98 -3.86
CA TYR A 10 20.32 15.25 -5.04
C TYR A 10 21.21 15.44 -6.26
N LEU A 11 20.97 14.65 -7.32
CA LEU A 11 21.62 14.84 -8.60
C LEU A 11 21.30 16.25 -9.13
N PRO A 12 22.20 16.90 -9.90
CA PRO A 12 21.95 18.23 -10.46
C PRO A 12 20.65 18.32 -11.26
N GLU A 13 20.28 17.23 -11.95
CA GLU A 13 18.98 17.11 -12.64
C GLU A 13 17.79 17.11 -11.68
N THR A 14 17.90 16.50 -10.50
CA THR A 14 16.82 16.53 -9.50
C THR A 14 16.63 17.92 -8.92
N ILE A 15 17.73 18.68 -8.75
CA ILE A 15 17.70 20.05 -8.21
C ILE A 15 17.13 21.04 -9.24
N SER A 16 17.45 20.90 -10.53
CA SER A 16 16.89 21.80 -11.57
C SER A 16 15.38 21.60 -11.74
N ASN A 17 14.92 20.37 -11.56
CA ASN A 17 13.54 19.95 -11.75
C ASN A 17 12.66 20.11 -10.50
N PHE A 18 13.25 19.96 -9.32
CA PHE A 18 12.61 20.21 -8.03
C PHE A 18 13.51 21.08 -7.14
N PRO A 19 13.57 22.41 -7.40
CA PRO A 19 14.44 23.32 -6.64
C PRO A 19 14.08 23.40 -5.14
N GLY A 20 12.88 22.95 -4.77
CA GLY A 20 12.43 22.83 -3.39
C GLY A 20 12.81 21.52 -2.69
N ALA A 21 13.23 20.48 -3.42
CA ALA A 21 13.57 19.16 -2.87
C ALA A 21 14.64 19.21 -1.78
N PRO A 22 15.75 19.97 -1.93
CA PRO A 22 16.79 20.07 -0.88
C PRO A 22 16.33 20.75 0.40
N LYS A 23 15.15 21.39 0.39
CA LYS A 23 14.58 22.08 1.55
C LYS A 23 13.34 21.38 2.11
N MET A 24 12.88 20.29 1.49
CA MET A 24 11.75 19.51 2.00
C MET A 24 12.16 18.81 3.28
N THR A 25 11.35 19.00 4.33
CA THR A 25 11.43 18.17 5.53
C THR A 25 10.74 16.84 5.27
N PHE A 26 11.10 15.80 6.03
CA PHE A 26 10.41 14.50 5.98
C PHE A 26 8.88 14.63 6.08
N GLY A 27 8.39 15.51 6.97
CA GLY A 27 6.95 15.79 7.08
C GLY A 27 6.33 16.32 5.79
N ASN A 28 7.02 17.20 5.07
CA ASN A 28 6.55 17.71 3.78
C ASN A 28 6.50 16.60 2.71
N MET A 29 7.44 15.65 2.77
CA MET A 29 7.47 14.50 1.84
C MET A 29 6.27 13.59 2.08
N ILE A 30 5.98 13.27 3.34
CA ILE A 30 4.80 12.46 3.71
C ILE A 30 3.50 13.19 3.34
N SER A 31 3.38 14.48 3.64
CA SER A 31 2.15 15.23 3.31
C SER A 31 1.92 15.33 1.80
N ALA A 32 2.96 15.58 1.02
CA ALA A 32 2.87 15.60 -0.44
C ALA A 32 2.46 14.22 -0.98
N SER A 33 3.10 13.16 -0.49
CA SER A 33 2.77 11.79 -0.86
C SER A 33 1.31 11.44 -0.55
N LEU A 34 0.82 11.78 0.64
CA LEU A 34 -0.58 11.56 1.03
C LEU A 34 -1.55 12.38 0.17
N PHE A 35 -1.23 13.64 -0.13
CA PHE A 35 -2.08 14.50 -0.95
C PHE A 35 -2.25 13.95 -2.37
N TYR A 36 -1.15 13.58 -3.03
CA TYR A 36 -1.21 13.01 -4.38
C TYR A 36 -1.84 11.61 -4.44
N ASN A 37 -1.81 10.87 -3.32
CA ASN A 37 -2.39 9.53 -3.24
C ASN A 37 -3.76 9.48 -2.53
N ILE A 38 -4.38 10.63 -2.21
CA ILE A 38 -5.62 10.64 -1.42
C ILE A 38 -6.78 9.94 -2.14
N ILE A 39 -6.88 10.11 -3.46
CA ILE A 39 -7.91 9.49 -4.29
C ILE A 39 -7.75 7.97 -4.31
N PRO A 40 -6.59 7.40 -4.72
CA PRO A 40 -6.41 5.95 -4.70
C PRO A 40 -6.51 5.36 -3.29
N LEU A 41 -6.09 6.07 -2.23
CA LEU A 41 -6.29 5.64 -0.84
C LEU A 41 -7.77 5.55 -0.48
N THR A 42 -8.56 6.58 -0.80
CA THR A 42 -10.00 6.61 -0.50
C THR A 42 -10.74 5.53 -1.27
N ALA A 43 -10.44 5.36 -2.56
CA ALA A 43 -11.03 4.32 -3.38
C ALA A 43 -10.65 2.92 -2.88
N SER A 44 -9.38 2.69 -2.51
CA SER A 44 -8.93 1.42 -1.92
C SER A 44 -9.66 1.13 -0.59
N PHE A 45 -9.86 2.14 0.24
CA PHE A 45 -10.62 2.01 1.49
C PHE A 45 -12.08 1.62 1.25
N LEU A 46 -12.76 2.24 0.27
CA LEU A 46 -14.14 1.89 -0.09
C LEU A 46 -14.24 0.47 -0.66
N LEU A 47 -13.23 0.03 -1.42
CA LEU A 47 -13.16 -1.32 -2.00
C LEU A 47 -12.78 -2.40 -0.98
N TYR A 48 -12.26 -2.02 0.19
CA TYR A 48 -11.86 -2.98 1.21
C TYR A 48 -13.01 -3.93 1.60
N TYR A 49 -14.15 -3.36 1.97
CA TYR A 49 -15.32 -4.14 2.40
C TYR A 49 -15.80 -5.14 1.34
N PRO A 50 -16.08 -4.75 0.08
CA PRO A 50 -16.53 -5.70 -0.93
C PRO A 50 -15.48 -6.78 -1.24
N ILE A 51 -14.19 -6.45 -1.24
CA ILE A 51 -13.13 -7.44 -1.49
C ILE A 51 -13.07 -8.49 -0.39
N VAL A 52 -13.06 -8.06 0.88
CA VAL A 52 -13.04 -8.98 2.02
C VAL A 52 -14.31 -9.82 2.07
N TYR A 53 -15.47 -9.23 1.78
CA TYR A 53 -16.74 -9.96 1.71
C TYR A 53 -16.73 -11.04 0.62
N LEU A 54 -16.29 -10.69 -0.61
CA LEU A 54 -16.15 -11.63 -1.72
C LEU A 54 -15.14 -12.73 -1.40
N ALA A 55 -14.01 -12.39 -0.79
CA ALA A 55 -13.00 -13.36 -0.37
C ALA A 55 -13.56 -14.34 0.66
N LYS A 56 -14.31 -13.88 1.66
CA LYS A 56 -14.98 -14.75 2.64
C LYS A 56 -16.01 -15.68 1.97
N LYS A 57 -16.71 -15.22 0.93
CA LYS A 57 -17.67 -16.03 0.18
C LYS A 57 -16.99 -17.07 -0.73
N LEU A 58 -15.88 -16.70 -1.37
CA LEU A 58 -15.11 -17.57 -2.27
C LEU A 58 -14.33 -18.64 -1.48
N PHE A 59 -13.70 -18.25 -0.38
CA PHE A 59 -12.90 -19.14 0.44
C PHE A 59 -13.72 -19.67 1.62
N LYS A 60 -14.39 -20.81 1.43
CA LYS A 60 -15.17 -21.52 2.48
C LYS A 60 -14.35 -21.83 3.74
N LYS A 61 -13.04 -21.99 3.62
CA LYS A 61 -12.10 -22.13 4.75
C LYS A 61 -11.07 -21.01 4.65
N GLN A 62 -10.97 -20.21 5.70
CA GLN A 62 -9.88 -19.25 5.81
C GLN A 62 -8.59 -20.01 6.05
N ASN A 63 -7.77 -20.23 5.02
CA ASN A 63 -6.42 -20.79 5.11
C ASN A 63 -5.38 -19.68 5.00
N ILE A 64 -4.13 -19.92 5.42
CA ILE A 64 -3.03 -18.94 5.25
C ILE A 64 -2.93 -18.48 3.79
N LEU A 65 -3.10 -19.41 2.85
CA LEU A 65 -3.11 -19.11 1.41
C LEU A 65 -4.28 -18.20 1.00
N SER A 66 -5.46 -18.34 1.62
CA SER A 66 -6.61 -17.45 1.41
C SER A 66 -6.34 -16.05 1.98
N LEU A 67 -5.68 -15.94 3.14
CA LEU A 67 -5.28 -14.66 3.70
C LEU A 67 -4.24 -13.95 2.82
N ILE A 68 -3.24 -14.68 2.31
CA ILE A 68 -2.25 -14.14 1.39
C ILE A 68 -2.93 -13.64 0.11
N LEU A 69 -3.81 -14.45 -0.49
CA LEU A 69 -4.54 -14.06 -1.71
C LEU A 69 -5.42 -12.82 -1.48
N THR A 70 -6.13 -12.77 -0.36
CA THR A 70 -6.99 -11.61 -0.03
C THR A 70 -6.14 -10.36 0.19
N GLY A 71 -5.04 -10.48 0.93
CA GLY A 71 -4.08 -9.38 1.12
C GLY A 71 -3.45 -8.92 -0.19
N LEU A 72 -3.17 -9.85 -1.10
CA LEU A 72 -2.64 -9.54 -2.43
C LEU A 72 -3.69 -8.79 -3.26
N THR A 73 -4.93 -9.25 -3.29
CA THR A 73 -6.03 -8.56 -3.99
C THR A 73 -6.25 -7.16 -3.42
N LEU A 74 -6.27 -7.02 -2.09
CA LEU A 74 -6.40 -5.72 -1.42
C LEU A 74 -5.22 -4.79 -1.69
N THR A 75 -4.00 -5.32 -1.82
CA THR A 75 -2.83 -4.48 -2.08
C THR A 75 -2.76 -4.09 -3.54
N ALA A 76 -3.20 -4.97 -4.45
CA ALA A 76 -3.22 -4.74 -5.89
C ALA A 76 -4.26 -3.69 -6.32
N THR A 77 -5.30 -3.40 -5.54
CA THR A 77 -6.24 -2.33 -5.89
C THR A 77 -5.55 -0.97 -6.01
N THR A 78 -4.63 -0.65 -5.11
CA THR A 78 -3.93 0.65 -5.09
C THR A 78 -3.13 0.92 -6.36
N PRO A 79 -2.22 0.04 -6.83
CA PRO A 79 -1.53 0.24 -8.12
C PRO A 79 -2.50 0.19 -9.30
N ILE A 80 -3.51 -0.70 -9.30
CA ILE A 80 -4.49 -0.75 -10.38
C ILE A 80 -5.22 0.58 -10.52
N LEU A 81 -5.66 1.16 -9.39
CA LEU A 81 -6.32 2.47 -9.37
C LEU A 81 -5.34 3.58 -9.75
N TYR A 82 -4.11 3.55 -9.25
CA TYR A 82 -3.08 4.51 -9.62
C TYR A 82 -2.83 4.54 -11.13
N PHE A 83 -2.66 3.38 -11.78
CA PHE A 83 -2.49 3.29 -13.24
C PHE A 83 -3.75 3.66 -14.01
N ALA A 84 -4.94 3.33 -13.48
CA ALA A 84 -6.20 3.71 -14.10
C ALA A 84 -6.44 5.23 -14.08
N PHE A 85 -6.13 5.90 -12.96
CA PHE A 85 -6.32 7.34 -12.82
C PHE A 85 -5.20 8.19 -13.43
N SER A 86 -3.99 7.64 -13.56
CA SER A 86 -2.87 8.35 -14.20
C SER A 86 -2.90 8.28 -15.73
N GLU A 87 -3.87 7.60 -16.36
CA GLU A 87 -3.90 7.34 -17.81
C GLU A 87 -2.57 6.76 -18.36
N TRP A 88 -1.79 6.06 -17.53
CA TRP A 88 -0.43 5.62 -17.84
C TRP A 88 0.57 6.76 -18.14
N LYS A 89 0.17 8.02 -17.96
CA LYS A 89 1.03 9.19 -18.06
C LYS A 89 1.85 9.29 -16.78
N HIS A 90 3.13 8.97 -16.91
CA HIS A 90 4.08 9.22 -15.86
C HIS A 90 4.47 10.70 -15.93
N ASN A 91 4.64 11.34 -14.78
CA ASN A 91 5.14 12.72 -14.72
C ASN A 91 6.55 12.77 -15.36
N ASP A 92 6.97 13.93 -15.89
CA ASP A 92 8.25 14.09 -16.61
C ASP A 92 9.50 13.69 -15.77
N TYR A 93 9.30 13.50 -14.47
CA TYR A 93 10.30 13.10 -13.48
C TYR A 93 10.19 11.64 -13.03
N TYR A 94 9.78 10.76 -13.94
CA TYR A 94 9.57 9.35 -13.66
C TYR A 94 10.87 8.58 -13.39
N LEU A 95 11.07 8.16 -12.14
CA LEU A 95 12.16 7.26 -11.74
C LEU A 95 11.64 5.83 -11.60
N LYS A 96 11.65 5.08 -12.72
CA LYS A 96 11.14 3.71 -12.81
C LYS A 96 11.68 2.77 -11.72
N THR A 97 12.98 2.83 -11.41
CA THR A 97 13.61 1.98 -10.40
C THR A 97 13.07 2.26 -9.00
N ALA A 98 12.94 3.55 -8.64
CA ALA A 98 12.42 3.96 -7.34
C ALA A 98 10.95 3.53 -7.19
N GLU A 99 10.15 3.68 -8.24
CA GLU A 99 8.75 3.25 -8.25
C GLU A 99 8.63 1.72 -8.04
N ILE A 100 9.42 0.90 -8.74
CA ILE A 100 9.39 -0.57 -8.59
C ILE A 100 9.75 -0.98 -7.16
N ILE A 101 10.76 -0.35 -6.57
CA ILE A 101 11.18 -0.62 -5.18
C ILE A 101 10.06 -0.23 -4.21
N ALA A 102 9.46 0.95 -4.39
CA ALA A 102 8.37 1.43 -3.54
C ALA A 102 7.14 0.49 -3.61
N TRP A 103 6.75 0.05 -4.80
CA TRP A 103 5.67 -0.92 -4.96
C TRP A 103 6.00 -2.27 -4.31
N THR A 104 7.22 -2.77 -4.51
CA THR A 104 7.63 -4.05 -3.93
C THR A 104 7.57 -4.02 -2.40
N LEU A 105 8.10 -2.96 -1.78
CA LEU A 105 8.01 -2.76 -0.33
C LEU A 105 6.57 -2.61 0.14
N CYS A 106 5.74 -1.86 -0.59
CA CYS A 106 4.31 -1.70 -0.30
C CYS A 106 3.60 -3.06 -0.28
N PHE A 107 3.84 -3.92 -1.28
CA PHE A 107 3.28 -5.28 -1.35
C PHE A 107 3.69 -6.14 -0.15
N ILE A 108 4.98 -6.17 0.17
CA ILE A 108 5.49 -6.98 1.27
C ILE A 108 4.87 -6.53 2.59
N VAL A 109 4.89 -5.22 2.87
CA VAL A 109 4.39 -4.65 4.14
C VAL A 109 2.87 -4.84 4.26
N SER A 110 2.11 -4.56 3.21
CA SER A 110 0.65 -4.64 3.23
C SER A 110 0.16 -6.09 3.39
N ILE A 111 0.69 -7.03 2.60
CA ILE A 111 0.30 -8.45 2.69
C ILE A 111 0.70 -9.01 4.06
N SER A 112 1.92 -8.72 4.53
CA SER A 112 2.38 -9.20 5.84
C SER A 112 1.51 -8.66 6.96
N THR A 113 1.19 -7.37 6.94
CA THR A 113 0.29 -6.73 7.92
C THR A 113 -1.09 -7.38 7.89
N TYR A 114 -1.68 -7.57 6.71
CA TYR A 114 -2.99 -8.21 6.57
C TYR A 114 -3.00 -9.63 7.15
N VAL A 115 -2.00 -10.45 6.81
CA VAL A 115 -1.88 -11.82 7.31
C VAL A 115 -1.69 -11.82 8.83
N LEU A 116 -0.83 -10.96 9.38
CA LEU A 116 -0.56 -10.92 10.81
C LEU A 116 -1.78 -10.50 11.64
N LEU A 117 -2.56 -9.53 11.16
CA LEU A 117 -3.77 -9.08 11.84
C LEU A 117 -4.91 -10.10 11.76
N ASN A 118 -5.04 -10.82 10.64
CA ASN A 118 -6.17 -11.72 10.40
C ASN A 118 -5.89 -13.20 10.72
N LYS A 119 -4.62 -13.61 10.95
CA LYS A 119 -4.30 -15.01 11.31
C LYS A 119 -4.93 -15.46 12.63
N ASN A 120 -5.20 -14.54 13.54
CA ASN A 120 -5.69 -14.84 14.90
C ASN A 120 -7.21 -15.00 14.97
N GLU A 121 -8.00 -14.39 14.06
CA GLU A 121 -9.45 -14.61 13.97
C GLU A 121 -9.81 -16.10 13.80
N ARG A 122 -8.89 -16.84 13.17
CA ARG A 122 -8.98 -18.29 12.93
C ARG A 122 -9.04 -19.12 14.22
N LYS A 123 -8.34 -18.71 15.28
CA LYS A 123 -8.35 -19.43 16.57
C LYS A 123 -9.72 -19.31 17.24
N TYR A 124 -10.27 -18.10 17.25
CA TYR A 124 -11.56 -17.81 17.90
C TYR A 124 -12.75 -18.51 17.21
N GLN A 125 -12.79 -18.58 15.87
CA GLN A 125 -13.84 -19.34 15.19
C GLN A 125 -13.78 -20.84 15.51
N THR A 126 -12.58 -21.41 15.56
CA THR A 126 -12.41 -22.85 15.82
C THR A 126 -12.76 -23.21 17.27
N GLU A 127 -12.47 -22.34 18.24
CA GLU A 127 -12.87 -22.52 19.65
C GLU A 127 -14.38 -22.38 19.86
N SER A 128 -15.04 -21.43 19.19
CA SER A 128 -16.49 -21.24 19.30
C SER A 128 -17.33 -22.40 18.74
N ILE A 129 -16.81 -23.12 17.75
CA ILE A 129 -17.46 -24.33 17.20
C ILE A 129 -17.36 -25.49 18.19
N LYS A 130 -16.21 -25.65 18.86
CA LYS A 130 -15.98 -26.73 19.85
C LYS A 130 -16.73 -26.55 21.16
N LEU A 131 -17.11 -25.32 21.53
CA LEU A 131 -17.89 -25.05 22.75
C LEU A 131 -19.39 -25.32 22.59
N ASN A 132 -19.86 -25.51 21.35
CA ASN A 132 -21.27 -25.76 21.01
C ASN A 132 -21.53 -27.21 20.55
N GLU A 133 -20.54 -28.10 20.65
CA GLU A 133 -20.69 -29.56 20.52
C GLU A 133 -20.70 -30.21 21.91
#